data_AF-A0A7Z9ICS8-F1
#
_entry.id   AF-A0A7Z9ICS8-F1
#
_cell.length_a   1.000
_cell.length_b   1.000
_cell.length_c   1.000
_cell.angle_alpha   90.00
_cell.angle_beta   90.00
_cell.angle_gamma   90.00
#
_symmetry.space_group_name_H-M   'P 1'
#
loop_
_entity.id
_entity.type
_entity.pdbx_description
1 polymer ?
#
loop_
_entity_poly.entity_id
_entity_poly.type
_entity_poly.pdbx_seq_one_letter_code
_entity_poly.pdbx_strand_id
1 'polypeptide(L)'
;MKSKRILVFVFLLVATGATLSFGQWRWWIGSYPEVDSTPLDKLAYWLVLVELESQDDKIKDDLVNRFQYELERGWSPLGKTSESLGAGTQSLLERNIDELTRHWFYTRSAEFHRLPVSEQVVFLGAQLTAVMSWADIHRQVYARRPSTTGVVVSQFALFDQIDKWVMEADIEQQPDLQQSMHCAVLYWLCTEDLLTQDIKMRQELAERLAAAFAGDVGRSGINLELNLGHQERLQSNAFALVEVWLLSRAVEYVKLPPGQREPYLDAQVGTVMSWELDKVLLQDNPSKASTANSIAQLTKLLGNLPVWADRAPLPHRAAYQLLARELQVYAFKKLLNL
;
A
#
# COMPACT_ATOMS: atom_id res chain seq x y z
N MET A 1 -57.51 31.14 -22.25
CA MET A 1 -56.50 30.37 -23.03
C MET A 1 -55.14 31.06 -23.23
N LYS A 2 -54.98 32.39 -23.06
CA LYS A 2 -53.69 33.09 -23.28
C LYS A 2 -52.65 32.90 -22.15
N SER A 3 -53.07 32.77 -20.89
CA SER A 3 -52.16 32.66 -19.73
C SER A 3 -51.37 31.34 -19.67
N LYS A 4 -51.98 30.19 -20.02
CA LYS A 4 -51.27 28.89 -20.04
C LYS A 4 -50.16 28.82 -21.11
N ARG A 5 -50.31 29.53 -22.24
CA ARG A 5 -49.29 29.54 -23.31
C ARG A 5 -48.07 30.39 -22.94
N ILE A 6 -48.27 31.47 -22.19
CA ILE A 6 -47.16 32.32 -21.69
C ILE A 6 -46.36 31.57 -20.63
N LEU A 7 -47.03 30.83 -19.73
CA LEU A 7 -46.34 30.06 -18.69
C LEU A 7 -45.51 28.91 -19.27
N VAL A 8 -46.01 28.24 -20.31
CA VAL A 8 -45.25 27.21 -21.05
C VAL A 8 -44.08 27.82 -21.82
N PHE A 9 -44.24 29.00 -22.43
CA PHE A 9 -43.15 29.68 -23.13
C PHE A 9 -42.04 30.17 -22.19
N VAL A 10 -42.40 30.68 -21.01
CA VAL A 10 -41.45 31.09 -19.97
C VAL A 10 -40.74 29.86 -19.39
N PHE A 11 -41.44 28.75 -19.15
CA PHE A 11 -40.80 27.50 -18.72
C PHE A 11 -39.89 26.93 -19.80
N LEU A 12 -40.27 26.99 -21.08
CA LEU A 12 -39.42 26.56 -22.18
C LEU A 12 -38.19 27.46 -22.31
N LEU A 13 -38.33 28.79 -22.14
CA LEU A 13 -37.22 29.76 -22.16
C LEU A 13 -36.30 29.64 -20.95
N VAL A 14 -36.81 29.28 -19.77
CA VAL A 14 -36.00 29.01 -18.58
C VAL A 14 -35.33 27.64 -18.69
N ALA A 15 -35.98 26.63 -19.26
CA ALA A 15 -35.39 25.31 -19.48
C ALA A 15 -34.35 25.33 -20.63
N THR A 16 -34.61 26.05 -21.73
CA THR A 16 -33.62 26.28 -22.79
C THR A 16 -32.54 27.25 -22.35
N GLY A 17 -32.85 28.27 -21.56
CA GLY A 17 -31.88 29.14 -20.92
C GLY A 17 -30.94 28.40 -19.96
N ALA A 18 -31.47 27.51 -19.12
CA ALA A 18 -30.70 26.70 -18.17
C ALA A 18 -29.83 25.63 -18.87
N THR A 19 -30.29 25.07 -19.99
CA THR A 19 -29.51 24.10 -20.79
C THR A 19 -28.48 24.78 -21.69
N LEU A 20 -28.77 25.97 -22.22
CA LEU A 20 -27.83 26.80 -22.98
C LEU A 20 -26.78 27.47 -22.07
N SER A 21 -27.16 27.86 -20.84
CA SER A 21 -26.21 28.37 -19.84
C SER A 21 -25.33 27.28 -19.23
N PHE A 22 -25.78 26.01 -19.20
CA PHE A 22 -24.93 24.87 -18.83
C PHE A 22 -23.83 24.62 -19.88
N GLY A 23 -24.14 24.83 -21.17
CA GLY A 23 -23.16 24.80 -22.26
C GLY A 23 -22.14 25.95 -22.20
N GLN A 24 -22.57 27.15 -21.78
CA GLN A 24 -21.66 28.28 -21.55
C GLN A 24 -20.84 28.17 -20.25
N TRP A 25 -21.35 27.51 -19.21
CA TRP A 25 -20.56 27.17 -18.01
C TRP A 25 -19.41 26.22 -18.32
N ARG A 26 -19.60 25.25 -19.22
CA ARG A 26 -18.52 24.38 -19.72
C ARG A 26 -17.39 25.15 -20.42
N TRP A 27 -17.66 26.32 -21.00
CA TRP A 27 -16.64 27.18 -21.60
C TRP A 27 -15.90 28.05 -20.58
N TRP A 28 -16.54 28.42 -19.46
CA TRP A 28 -15.83 29.04 -18.31
C TRP A 28 -14.99 28.02 -17.52
N ILE A 29 -15.38 26.74 -17.54
CA ILE A 29 -14.59 25.60 -17.05
C ILE A 29 -13.58 25.09 -18.12
N GLY A 30 -13.73 25.54 -19.37
CA GLY A 30 -12.87 25.19 -20.50
C GLY A 30 -11.57 25.97 -20.57
N SER A 31 -11.44 27.05 -19.81
CA SER A 31 -10.13 27.47 -19.31
C SER A 31 -9.75 26.48 -18.21
N TYR A 32 -8.83 25.58 -18.55
CA TYR A 32 -8.14 24.72 -17.58
C TYR A 32 -7.90 25.53 -16.30
N PRO A 33 -8.32 25.03 -15.13
CA PRO A 33 -8.09 25.76 -13.91
C PRO A 33 -6.60 26.08 -13.83
N GLU A 34 -6.24 27.34 -13.63
CA GLU A 34 -4.96 27.63 -13.02
C GLU A 34 -5.03 26.98 -11.64
N VAL A 35 -4.49 25.76 -11.55
CA VAL A 35 -4.68 24.87 -10.39
C VAL A 35 -4.24 25.59 -9.12
N ASP A 36 -3.18 26.39 -9.22
CA ASP A 36 -2.61 27.18 -8.12
C ASP A 36 -3.53 28.28 -7.60
N SER A 37 -4.32 28.92 -8.47
CA SER A 37 -5.19 30.05 -8.11
C SER A 37 -6.65 29.64 -7.89
N THR A 38 -7.01 28.41 -8.25
CA THR A 38 -8.38 27.90 -8.15
C THR A 38 -8.71 27.48 -6.71
N PRO A 39 -9.82 27.97 -6.12
CA PRO A 39 -10.30 27.51 -4.82
C PRO A 39 -10.53 25.99 -4.75
N LEU A 40 -10.18 25.37 -3.61
CA LEU A 40 -10.21 23.91 -3.44
C LEU A 40 -11.58 23.27 -3.63
N ASP A 41 -12.65 23.96 -3.23
CA ASP A 41 -14.04 23.51 -3.43
C ASP A 41 -14.38 23.43 -4.92
N LYS A 42 -13.85 24.35 -5.73
CA LYS A 42 -14.01 24.33 -7.18
C LYS A 42 -13.15 23.26 -7.84
N LEU A 43 -11.95 22.99 -7.33
CA LEU A 43 -11.12 21.87 -7.79
C LEU A 43 -11.79 20.53 -7.50
N ALA A 44 -12.35 20.34 -6.30
CA ALA A 44 -13.10 19.14 -5.94
C ALA A 44 -14.36 18.95 -6.83
N TYR A 45 -15.06 20.05 -7.16
CA TYR A 45 -16.18 20.01 -8.09
C TYR A 45 -15.74 19.68 -9.53
N TRP A 46 -14.58 20.16 -9.95
CA TRP A 46 -14.02 19.87 -11.26
C TRP A 46 -13.66 18.38 -11.42
N LEU A 47 -13.14 17.74 -10.35
CA LEU A 47 -12.88 16.29 -10.31
C LEU A 47 -14.12 15.42 -10.53
N VAL A 48 -15.33 15.97 -10.41
CA VAL A 48 -16.57 15.22 -10.67
C VAL A 48 -17.26 15.60 -11.98
N LEU A 49 -16.63 16.47 -12.78
CA LEU A 49 -17.18 17.00 -14.03
C LEU A 49 -16.32 16.71 -15.26
N VAL A 50 -14.99 16.60 -15.09
CA VAL A 50 -14.04 16.43 -16.19
C VAL A 50 -13.40 15.06 -16.12
N GLU A 51 -13.16 14.42 -17.27
CA GLU A 51 -12.47 13.13 -17.35
C GLU A 51 -10.95 13.34 -17.41
N LEU A 52 -10.26 13.01 -16.32
CA LEU A 52 -8.84 13.32 -16.14
C LEU A 52 -7.91 12.58 -17.09
N GLU A 53 -8.28 11.37 -17.51
CA GLU A 53 -7.50 10.54 -18.43
C GLU A 53 -7.17 11.29 -19.73
N SER A 54 -8.09 12.14 -20.20
CA SER A 54 -7.96 12.92 -21.44
C SER A 54 -7.18 14.23 -21.31
N GLN A 55 -6.73 14.58 -20.11
CA GLN A 55 -6.06 15.85 -19.84
C GLN A 55 -4.54 15.74 -19.97
N ASP A 56 -3.87 16.85 -20.24
CA ASP A 56 -2.40 16.87 -20.35
C ASP A 56 -1.74 16.53 -19.01
N ASP A 57 -0.60 15.83 -19.07
CA ASP A 57 0.16 15.42 -17.88
C ASP A 57 0.54 16.59 -16.97
N LYS A 58 0.77 17.78 -17.54
CA LYS A 58 1.03 18.99 -16.75
C LYS A 58 -0.10 19.32 -15.78
N ILE A 59 -1.35 19.17 -16.19
CA ILE A 59 -2.50 19.45 -15.32
C ILE A 59 -2.60 18.39 -14.23
N LYS A 60 -2.31 17.12 -14.57
CA LYS A 60 -2.26 16.03 -13.59
C LYS A 60 -1.16 16.28 -12.57
N ASP A 61 0.03 16.71 -13.00
CA ASP A 61 1.14 17.12 -12.13
C ASP A 61 0.74 18.26 -11.19
N ASP A 62 0.18 19.33 -11.74
CA ASP A 62 -0.24 20.50 -10.96
C ASP A 62 -1.31 20.12 -9.92
N LEU A 63 -2.27 19.26 -10.29
CA LEU A 63 -3.31 18.76 -9.38
C LEU A 63 -2.74 17.85 -8.29
N VAL A 64 -1.86 16.91 -8.65
CA VAL A 64 -1.20 16.01 -7.68
C VAL A 64 -0.41 16.83 -6.66
N ASN A 65 0.41 17.77 -7.13
CA ASN A 65 1.20 18.64 -6.25
C ASN A 65 0.31 19.50 -5.36
N ARG A 66 -0.75 20.10 -5.93
CA ARG A 66 -1.65 20.95 -5.17
C ARG A 66 -2.42 20.17 -4.11
N PHE A 67 -2.98 19.01 -4.45
CA PHE A 67 -3.71 18.20 -3.49
C PHE A 67 -2.82 17.64 -2.39
N GLN A 68 -1.60 17.20 -2.73
CA GLN A 68 -0.62 16.79 -1.72
C GLN A 68 -0.34 17.93 -0.72
N TYR A 69 -0.03 19.13 -1.22
CA TYR A 69 0.23 20.30 -0.36
C TYR A 69 -0.95 20.62 0.57
N GLU A 70 -2.19 20.49 0.10
CA GLU A 70 -3.37 20.79 0.90
C GLU A 70 -3.70 19.66 1.90
N LEU A 71 -3.46 18.39 1.54
CA LEU A 71 -3.61 17.24 2.43
C LEU A 71 -2.66 17.33 3.62
N GLU A 72 -1.40 17.74 3.39
CA GLU A 72 -0.42 17.99 4.45
C GLU A 72 -0.87 19.09 5.43
N ARG A 73 -1.77 19.98 4.98
CA ARG A 73 -2.37 21.06 5.79
C ARG A 73 -3.73 20.68 6.40
N GLY A 74 -4.12 19.40 6.31
CA GLY A 74 -5.33 18.86 6.91
C GLY A 74 -6.60 19.05 6.08
N TRP A 75 -6.46 19.34 4.78
CA TRP A 75 -7.61 19.33 3.87
C TRP A 75 -8.18 17.91 3.72
N SER A 76 -9.50 17.82 3.53
CA SER A 76 -10.19 16.57 3.21
C SER A 76 -11.06 16.80 1.98
N PRO A 77 -10.79 16.12 0.85
CA PRO A 77 -11.43 16.41 -0.44
C PRO A 77 -12.94 16.16 -0.46
N LEU A 78 -13.43 15.33 0.46
CA LEU A 78 -14.81 14.87 0.47
C LEU A 78 -15.68 15.48 1.58
N GLY A 79 -15.10 16.33 2.44
CA GLY A 79 -15.79 17.00 3.53
C GLY A 79 -16.51 16.04 4.51
N LYS A 80 -17.25 16.59 5.47
CA LYS A 80 -18.07 15.81 6.42
C LYS A 80 -19.50 15.54 5.94
N THR A 81 -19.89 16.10 4.80
CA THR A 81 -21.28 16.12 4.34
C THR A 81 -21.59 14.96 3.39
N SER A 82 -22.49 14.11 3.88
CA SER A 82 -23.06 12.91 3.26
C SER A 82 -24.12 13.25 2.20
N GLU A 83 -23.81 14.09 1.22
CA GLU A 83 -24.65 14.17 0.03
C GLU A 83 -24.28 13.03 -0.92
N SER A 84 -25.24 12.13 -1.19
CA SER A 84 -25.01 11.02 -2.10
C SER A 84 -24.88 11.55 -3.53
N LEU A 85 -23.68 11.39 -4.11
CA LEU A 85 -23.45 11.70 -5.51
C LEU A 85 -24.29 10.78 -6.40
N GLY A 86 -24.74 11.28 -7.54
CA GLY A 86 -25.36 10.43 -8.56
C GLY A 86 -24.37 9.36 -9.05
N ALA A 87 -24.86 8.18 -9.43
CA ALA A 87 -24.00 7.03 -9.77
C ALA A 87 -22.96 7.34 -10.86
N GLY A 88 -23.31 8.14 -11.87
CA GLY A 88 -22.36 8.56 -12.91
C GLY A 88 -21.28 9.52 -12.40
N THR A 89 -21.64 10.43 -11.50
CA THR A 89 -20.71 11.39 -10.86
C THR A 89 -19.75 10.68 -9.91
N GLN A 90 -20.26 9.72 -9.13
CA GLN A 90 -19.46 8.86 -8.26
C GLN A 90 -18.45 8.02 -9.07
N SER A 91 -18.89 7.40 -10.16
CA SER A 91 -18.00 6.60 -11.02
C SER A 91 -16.93 7.46 -11.73
N LEU A 92 -17.26 8.69 -12.12
CA LEU A 92 -16.26 9.61 -12.67
C LEU A 92 -15.24 10.05 -11.62
N LEU A 93 -15.69 10.35 -10.40
CA LEU A 93 -14.81 10.67 -9.29
C LEU A 93 -13.83 9.52 -8.98
N GLU A 94 -14.33 8.28 -8.90
CA GLU A 94 -13.51 7.08 -8.70
C GLU A 94 -12.39 6.99 -9.74
N ARG A 95 -12.74 7.07 -11.04
CA ARG A 95 -11.77 7.01 -12.14
C ARG A 95 -10.73 8.15 -12.08
N ASN A 96 -11.17 9.35 -11.72
CA ASN A 96 -10.28 10.50 -11.61
C ASN A 96 -9.32 10.40 -10.42
N ILE A 97 -9.77 9.84 -9.30
CA ILE A 97 -8.90 9.61 -8.14
C ILE A 97 -7.90 8.49 -8.45
N ASP A 98 -8.32 7.42 -9.12
CA ASP A 98 -7.42 6.38 -9.60
C ASP A 98 -6.36 6.97 -10.54
N GLU A 99 -6.76 7.83 -11.48
CA GLU A 99 -5.86 8.49 -12.43
C GLU A 99 -4.82 9.38 -11.73
N LEU A 100 -5.25 10.22 -10.78
CA LEU A 100 -4.33 11.07 -10.02
C LEU A 100 -3.38 10.26 -9.15
N THR A 101 -3.87 9.20 -8.53
CA THR A 101 -3.04 8.34 -7.67
C THR A 101 -2.01 7.57 -8.49
N ARG A 102 -2.40 7.07 -9.67
CA ARG A 102 -1.49 6.44 -10.64
C ARG A 102 -0.44 7.43 -11.13
N HIS A 103 -0.87 8.62 -11.54
CA HIS A 103 0.02 9.68 -12.03
C HIS A 103 1.03 10.14 -10.96
N TRP A 104 0.57 10.31 -9.72
CA TRP A 104 1.42 10.56 -8.56
C TRP A 104 2.46 9.46 -8.38
N PHE A 105 2.05 8.19 -8.36
CA PHE A 105 2.95 7.07 -8.15
C PHE A 105 4.05 7.00 -9.24
N TYR A 106 3.68 7.19 -10.51
CA TYR A 106 4.62 7.13 -11.63
C TYR A 106 5.62 8.28 -11.57
N THR A 107 5.12 9.49 -11.35
CA THR A 107 5.94 10.70 -11.30
C THR A 107 6.91 10.67 -10.12
N ARG A 108 6.44 10.26 -8.93
CA ARG A 108 7.30 10.15 -7.74
C ARG A 108 8.31 9.01 -7.84
N SER A 109 7.96 7.90 -8.49
CA SER A 109 8.91 6.83 -8.79
C SER A 109 10.02 7.31 -9.73
N ALA A 110 9.67 8.05 -10.78
CA ALA A 110 10.65 8.64 -11.68
C ALA A 110 11.53 9.70 -10.99
N GLU A 111 10.97 10.50 -10.08
CA GLU A 111 11.72 11.46 -9.26
C GLU A 111 12.70 10.74 -8.33
N PHE A 112 12.24 9.71 -7.62
CA PHE A 112 13.07 8.88 -6.73
C PHE A 112 14.34 8.35 -7.41
N HIS A 113 14.21 7.82 -8.62
CA HIS A 113 15.35 7.29 -9.38
C HIS A 113 16.33 8.34 -9.89
N ARG A 114 15.92 9.62 -9.95
CA ARG A 114 16.78 10.74 -10.34
C ARG A 114 17.54 11.34 -9.15
N LEU A 115 17.12 11.04 -7.92
CA LEU A 115 17.73 11.58 -6.71
C LEU A 115 19.05 10.86 -6.37
N PRO A 116 20.05 11.58 -5.83
CA PRO A 116 21.19 10.96 -5.18
C PRO A 116 20.76 10.04 -4.03
N VAL A 117 21.49 8.94 -3.81
CA VAL A 117 21.19 7.93 -2.76
C VAL A 117 21.01 8.58 -1.38
N SER A 118 21.81 9.60 -1.05
CA SER A 118 21.74 10.32 0.22
C SER A 118 20.43 11.10 0.44
N GLU A 119 19.69 11.41 -0.62
CA GLU A 119 18.44 12.17 -0.57
C GLU A 119 17.20 11.26 -0.64
N GLN A 120 17.36 10.02 -1.13
CA GLN A 120 16.28 9.07 -1.34
C GLN A 120 15.49 8.76 -0.06
N VAL A 121 16.17 8.60 1.08
CA VAL A 121 15.52 8.32 2.38
C VAL A 121 14.66 9.50 2.83
N VAL A 122 15.16 10.72 2.70
CA VAL A 122 14.41 11.95 3.05
C VAL A 122 13.19 12.10 2.15
N PHE A 123 13.36 11.85 0.86
CA PHE A 123 12.28 11.89 -0.11
C PHE A 123 11.18 10.86 0.20
N LEU A 124 11.54 9.60 0.47
CA LEU A 124 10.59 8.55 0.86
C LEU A 124 9.83 8.91 2.14
N GLY A 125 10.48 9.60 3.09
CA GLY A 125 9.85 10.22 4.26
C GLY A 125 8.63 11.08 3.92
N ALA A 126 8.79 12.01 2.99
CA ALA A 126 7.70 12.87 2.55
C ALA A 126 6.61 12.07 1.80
N GLN A 127 7.02 11.15 0.91
CA GLN A 127 6.07 10.39 0.10
C GLN A 127 5.22 9.40 0.91
N LEU A 128 5.76 8.78 1.97
CA LEU A 128 4.95 7.91 2.83
C LEU A 128 3.78 8.64 3.50
N THR A 129 3.99 9.89 3.91
CA THR A 129 2.90 10.72 4.45
C THR A 129 1.83 10.94 3.38
N ALA A 130 2.23 11.23 2.14
CA ALA A 130 1.32 11.40 1.02
C ALA A 130 0.55 10.11 0.68
N VAL A 131 1.19 8.93 0.70
CA VAL A 131 0.54 7.62 0.48
C VAL A 131 -0.61 7.41 1.45
N MET A 132 -0.40 7.72 2.74
CA MET A 132 -1.44 7.55 3.75
C MET A 132 -2.64 8.46 3.49
N SER A 133 -2.40 9.69 3.02
CA SER A 133 -3.47 10.60 2.60
C SER A 133 -4.22 10.07 1.37
N TRP A 134 -3.50 9.57 0.35
CA TRP A 134 -4.12 8.96 -0.83
C TRP A 134 -4.93 7.70 -0.49
N ALA A 135 -4.43 6.86 0.43
CA ALA A 135 -5.13 5.67 0.90
C ALA A 135 -6.44 6.03 1.63
N ASP A 136 -6.44 7.09 2.43
CA ASP A 136 -7.63 7.60 3.10
C ASP A 136 -8.65 8.15 2.09
N ILE A 137 -8.20 8.93 1.09
CA ILE A 137 -9.06 9.41 0.00
C ILE A 137 -9.69 8.23 -0.74
N HIS A 138 -8.88 7.26 -1.16
CA HIS A 138 -9.37 6.06 -1.84
C HIS A 138 -10.42 5.35 -0.99
N ARG A 139 -10.15 5.13 0.30
CA ARG A 139 -11.14 4.54 1.22
C ARG A 139 -12.43 5.34 1.26
N GLN A 140 -12.37 6.66 1.40
CA GLN A 140 -13.56 7.51 1.49
C GLN A 140 -14.38 7.54 0.20
N VAL A 141 -13.71 7.57 -0.96
CA VAL A 141 -14.37 7.56 -2.26
C VAL A 141 -15.10 6.23 -2.45
N TYR A 142 -14.42 5.10 -2.23
CA TYR A 142 -14.99 3.77 -2.47
C TYR A 142 -15.97 3.31 -1.38
N ALA A 143 -15.86 3.81 -0.14
CA ALA A 143 -16.82 3.55 0.95
C ALA A 143 -18.20 4.19 0.71
N ARG A 144 -18.31 5.18 -0.19
CA ARG A 144 -19.59 5.80 -0.58
C ARG A 144 -20.45 4.90 -1.46
N ARG A 145 -19.91 3.76 -1.93
CA ARG A 145 -20.69 2.76 -2.64
C ARG A 145 -21.66 2.09 -1.66
N PRO A 146 -22.98 2.08 -1.92
CA PRO A 146 -23.88 1.21 -1.17
C PRO A 146 -23.40 -0.22 -1.35
N SER A 147 -22.85 -0.81 -0.28
CA SER A 147 -22.32 -2.17 -0.30
C SER A 147 -23.48 -3.15 -0.47
N THR A 148 -23.78 -3.53 -1.71
CA THR A 148 -24.75 -4.59 -2.01
C THR A 148 -24.28 -5.96 -1.52
N THR A 149 -22.99 -6.11 -1.23
CA THR A 149 -22.33 -7.38 -0.89
C THR A 149 -21.76 -7.43 0.54
N GLY A 150 -21.83 -6.34 1.33
CA GLY A 150 -21.26 -6.28 2.68
C GLY A 150 -19.74 -6.48 2.75
N VAL A 151 -19.03 -6.42 1.62
CA VAL A 151 -17.57 -6.61 1.55
C VAL A 151 -16.89 -5.37 2.12
N VAL A 152 -16.20 -5.55 3.24
CA VAL A 152 -15.32 -4.54 3.82
C VAL A 152 -14.16 -4.32 2.85
N VAL A 153 -13.97 -3.08 2.38
CA VAL A 153 -12.82 -2.72 1.54
C VAL A 153 -11.54 -3.03 2.31
N SER A 154 -10.66 -3.87 1.75
CA SER A 154 -9.38 -4.19 2.39
C SER A 154 -8.60 -2.92 2.64
N GLN A 155 -7.97 -2.83 3.81
CA GLN A 155 -7.05 -1.75 4.17
C GLN A 155 -5.85 -1.66 3.19
N PHE A 156 -5.60 -2.72 2.42
CA PHE A 156 -4.56 -2.79 1.40
C PHE A 156 -5.04 -2.55 -0.04
N ALA A 157 -6.30 -2.16 -0.23
CA ALA A 157 -6.88 -2.00 -1.58
C ALA A 157 -6.06 -1.06 -2.48
N LEU A 158 -5.47 0.00 -1.93
CA LEU A 158 -4.58 0.88 -2.68
C LEU A 158 -3.31 0.16 -3.15
N PHE A 159 -2.70 -0.68 -2.31
CA PHE A 159 -1.51 -1.44 -2.68
C PHE A 159 -1.81 -2.47 -3.77
N ASP A 160 -2.95 -3.18 -3.67
CA ASP A 160 -3.41 -4.10 -4.71
C ASP A 160 -3.62 -3.38 -6.05
N GLN A 161 -4.11 -2.14 -6.00
CA GLN A 161 -4.32 -1.30 -7.16
C GLN A 161 -3.00 -0.79 -7.76
N ILE A 162 -2.02 -0.45 -6.92
CA ILE A 162 -0.66 -0.09 -7.36
C ILE A 162 0.01 -1.27 -8.04
N ASP A 163 -0.04 -2.48 -7.45
CA ASP A 163 0.51 -3.70 -8.05
C ASP A 163 -0.10 -3.95 -9.44
N LYS A 164 -1.40 -3.74 -9.59
CA LYS A 164 -2.08 -3.82 -10.88
C LYS A 164 -1.53 -2.79 -11.87
N TRP A 165 -1.37 -1.53 -11.49
CA TRP A 165 -0.81 -0.50 -12.37
C TRP A 165 0.63 -0.80 -12.78
N VAL A 166 1.45 -1.32 -11.86
CA VAL A 166 2.81 -1.77 -12.15
C VAL A 166 2.81 -2.87 -13.23
N MET A 167 1.89 -3.83 -13.14
CA MET A 167 1.76 -4.90 -14.14
C MET A 167 1.22 -4.41 -15.50
N GLU A 168 0.41 -3.35 -15.49
CA GLU A 168 -0.15 -2.72 -16.70
C GLU A 168 0.78 -1.70 -17.36
N ALA A 169 1.83 -1.25 -16.65
CA ALA A 169 2.82 -0.31 -17.17
C ALA A 169 3.65 -0.90 -18.32
N ASP A 170 4.25 -0.03 -19.12
CA ASP A 170 5.22 -0.43 -20.15
C ASP A 170 6.33 -1.28 -19.53
N ILE A 171 6.72 -2.36 -20.22
CA ILE A 171 7.72 -3.34 -19.73
C ILE A 171 9.03 -2.66 -19.30
N GLU A 172 9.40 -1.56 -19.96
CA GLU A 172 10.61 -0.79 -19.64
C GLU A 172 10.51 -0.03 -18.30
N GLN A 173 9.30 0.34 -17.86
CA GLN A 173 9.06 1.08 -16.62
C GLN A 173 8.79 0.17 -15.42
N GLN A 174 8.34 -1.07 -15.64
CA GLN A 174 7.98 -1.99 -14.55
C GLN A 174 9.12 -2.20 -13.52
N PRO A 175 10.40 -2.39 -13.91
CA PRO A 175 11.48 -2.58 -12.94
C PRO A 175 11.64 -1.38 -12.01
N ASP A 176 11.59 -0.17 -12.55
CA ASP A 176 11.75 1.07 -11.78
C ASP A 176 10.58 1.30 -10.81
N LEU A 177 9.35 1.01 -11.26
CA LEU A 177 8.16 1.10 -10.41
C LEU A 177 8.19 0.04 -9.29
N GLN A 178 8.56 -1.20 -9.59
CA GLN A 178 8.72 -2.27 -8.60
C GLN A 178 9.81 -1.93 -7.58
N GLN A 179 10.94 -1.39 -8.05
CA GLN A 179 12.05 -0.97 -7.20
C GLN A 179 11.63 0.18 -6.27
N SER A 180 10.87 1.17 -6.77
CA SER A 180 10.37 2.29 -5.96
C SER A 180 9.42 1.80 -4.87
N MET A 181 8.50 0.90 -5.23
CA MET A 181 7.58 0.26 -4.28
C MET A 181 8.35 -0.53 -3.21
N HIS A 182 9.36 -1.29 -3.61
CA HIS A 182 10.21 -2.03 -2.68
C HIS A 182 10.90 -1.10 -1.67
N CYS A 183 11.51 -0.02 -2.14
CA CYS A 183 12.19 0.96 -1.28
C CYS A 183 11.21 1.66 -0.33
N ALA A 184 10.00 2.01 -0.81
CA ALA A 184 8.97 2.62 0.02
C ALA A 184 8.49 1.67 1.13
N VAL A 185 8.22 0.40 0.80
CA VAL A 185 7.83 -0.62 1.80
C VAL A 185 8.95 -0.86 2.80
N LEU A 186 10.20 -0.97 2.35
CA LEU A 186 11.36 -1.13 3.22
C LEU A 186 11.49 0.05 4.18
N TYR A 187 11.42 1.28 3.66
CA TYR A 187 11.51 2.48 4.48
C TYR A 187 10.35 2.57 5.49
N TRP A 188 9.12 2.23 5.08
CA TRP A 188 7.97 2.14 5.99
C TRP A 188 8.19 1.13 7.13
N LEU A 189 8.74 -0.06 6.80
CA LEU A 189 9.14 -1.06 7.79
C LEU A 189 10.26 -0.58 8.72
N CYS A 190 11.02 0.45 8.35
CA CYS A 190 12.06 1.04 9.19
C CYS A 190 11.55 2.17 10.09
N THR A 191 10.35 2.71 9.84
CA THR A 191 9.82 3.86 10.57
C THR A 191 8.61 3.52 11.43
N GLU A 192 7.75 2.62 10.98
CA GLU A 192 6.53 2.24 11.72
C GLU A 192 6.80 1.25 12.85
N ASP A 193 5.99 1.32 13.91
CA ASP A 193 5.99 0.29 14.95
C ASP A 193 4.90 -0.76 14.66
N LEU A 194 5.27 -1.92 14.12
CA LEU A 194 4.28 -2.97 13.85
C LEU A 194 3.70 -3.58 15.12
N LEU A 195 4.38 -3.48 16.27
CA LEU A 195 3.89 -4.08 17.51
C LEU A 195 2.65 -3.36 18.07
N THR A 196 2.42 -2.11 17.69
CA THR A 196 1.20 -1.36 18.07
C THR A 196 0.01 -1.69 17.17
N GLN A 197 0.23 -2.39 16.05
CA GLN A 197 -0.81 -2.79 15.12
C GLN A 197 -1.52 -4.06 15.60
N ASP A 198 -2.80 -4.19 15.24
CA ASP A 198 -3.57 -5.38 15.57
C ASP A 198 -2.99 -6.64 14.90
N ILE A 199 -3.33 -7.80 15.47
CA ILE A 199 -2.77 -9.07 15.01
C ILE A 199 -3.22 -9.45 13.60
N LYS A 200 -4.42 -9.04 13.17
CA LYS A 200 -4.94 -9.36 11.83
C LYS A 200 -4.19 -8.58 10.76
N MET A 201 -3.95 -7.30 11.00
CA MET A 201 -3.11 -6.44 10.16
C MET A 201 -1.71 -7.03 10.01
N ARG A 202 -1.08 -7.42 11.13
CA ARG A 202 0.23 -8.07 11.09
C ARG A 202 0.23 -9.42 10.36
N GLN A 203 -0.83 -10.21 10.49
CA GLN A 203 -0.98 -11.47 9.75
C GLN A 203 -1.05 -11.23 8.25
N GLU A 204 -1.90 -10.30 7.82
CA GLU A 204 -2.05 -9.97 6.40
C GLU A 204 -0.74 -9.42 5.81
N LEU A 205 -0.06 -8.53 6.52
CA LEU A 205 1.27 -8.03 6.12
C LEU A 205 2.29 -9.15 5.99
N ALA A 206 2.34 -10.06 6.96
CA ALA A 206 3.33 -11.13 6.98
C ALA A 206 3.12 -12.12 5.82
N GLU A 207 1.87 -12.45 5.48
CA GLU A 207 1.56 -13.30 4.33
C GLU A 207 1.90 -12.61 3.00
N ARG A 208 1.59 -11.30 2.86
CA ARG A 208 1.92 -10.51 1.65
C ARG A 208 3.42 -10.40 1.44
N LEU A 209 4.18 -10.08 2.49
CA LEU A 209 5.64 -10.00 2.42
C LEU A 209 6.25 -11.37 2.15
N ALA A 210 5.77 -12.44 2.79
CA ALA A 210 6.21 -13.80 2.50
C ALA A 210 6.03 -14.18 1.03
N ALA A 211 4.90 -13.82 0.42
CA ALA A 211 4.64 -14.04 -1.00
C ALA A 211 5.56 -13.19 -1.90
N ALA A 212 5.77 -11.92 -1.55
CA ALA A 212 6.66 -11.03 -2.30
C ALA A 212 8.12 -11.53 -2.29
N PHE A 213 8.62 -12.00 -1.15
CA PHE A 213 9.99 -12.53 -1.04
C PHE A 213 10.16 -13.87 -1.76
N ALA A 214 9.11 -14.68 -1.90
CA ALA A 214 9.17 -15.91 -2.70
C ALA A 214 9.35 -15.64 -4.22
N GLY A 215 9.09 -14.42 -4.68
CA GLY A 215 9.07 -14.01 -6.09
C GLY A 215 10.39 -13.49 -6.69
N ASP A 216 11.57 -13.83 -6.15
CA ASP A 216 12.90 -13.36 -6.63
C ASP A 216 13.13 -11.83 -6.48
N VAL A 217 12.25 -11.14 -5.72
CA VAL A 217 12.29 -9.67 -5.48
C VAL A 217 13.50 -9.24 -4.65
N GLY A 218 14.18 -10.16 -3.95
CA GLY A 218 15.40 -9.90 -3.17
C GLY A 218 16.65 -9.56 -3.99
N ARG A 219 16.57 -9.53 -5.33
CA ARG A 219 17.71 -9.26 -6.22
C ARG A 219 17.91 -7.79 -6.60
N SER A 220 16.98 -6.90 -6.23
CA SER A 220 16.96 -5.53 -6.71
C SER A 220 17.84 -4.62 -5.83
N GLY A 221 19.10 -4.45 -6.26
CA GLY A 221 20.23 -3.94 -5.49
C GLY A 221 20.24 -2.43 -5.15
N ILE A 222 19.12 -1.83 -4.75
CA ILE A 222 19.13 -0.50 -4.14
C ILE A 222 19.21 -0.64 -2.62
N ASN A 223 20.36 -0.29 -2.07
CA ASN A 223 20.54 -0.11 -0.63
C ASN A 223 20.12 1.31 -0.26
N LEU A 224 19.03 1.45 0.51
CA LEU A 224 18.74 2.70 1.19
C LEU A 224 19.80 2.95 2.26
N GLU A 225 20.28 4.19 2.39
CA GLU A 225 21.19 4.57 3.48
C GLU A 225 20.42 4.69 4.80
N LEU A 226 20.16 3.53 5.43
CA LEU A 226 19.46 3.45 6.70
C LEU A 226 20.40 3.79 7.87
N ASN A 227 19.94 4.64 8.79
CA ASN A 227 20.65 4.88 10.04
C ASN A 227 20.44 3.72 11.04
N LEU A 228 21.17 3.72 12.15
CA LEU A 228 21.10 2.66 13.16
C LEU A 228 19.66 2.46 13.71
N GLY A 229 18.93 3.55 13.94
CA GLY A 229 17.54 3.48 14.43
C GLY A 229 16.59 2.81 13.42
N HIS A 230 16.76 3.08 12.12
CA HIS A 230 16.04 2.41 11.05
C HIS A 230 16.35 0.91 11.02
N GLN A 231 17.63 0.53 11.14
CA GLN A 231 18.05 -0.87 11.15
C GLN A 231 17.48 -1.64 12.36
N GLU A 232 17.52 -1.05 13.55
CA GLU A 232 16.94 -1.64 14.76
C GLU A 232 15.43 -1.82 14.63
N ARG A 233 14.74 -0.81 14.09
CA ARG A 233 13.29 -0.88 13.84
C ARG A 233 12.94 -1.96 12.82
N LEU A 234 13.66 -2.00 11.70
CA LEU A 234 13.50 -3.01 10.66
C LEU A 234 13.67 -4.42 11.21
N GLN A 235 14.70 -4.64 12.05
CA GLN A 235 14.91 -5.93 12.71
C GLN A 235 13.76 -6.31 13.64
N SER A 236 13.28 -5.36 14.45
CA SER A 236 12.12 -5.57 15.33
C SER A 236 10.87 -5.95 14.53
N ASN A 237 10.61 -5.23 13.44
CA ASN A 237 9.45 -5.44 12.58
C ASN A 237 9.53 -6.75 11.81
N ALA A 238 10.70 -7.11 11.28
CA ALA A 238 10.93 -8.41 10.64
C ALA A 238 10.56 -9.55 11.61
N PHE A 239 11.01 -9.47 12.86
CA PHE A 239 10.68 -10.48 13.87
C PHE A 239 9.20 -10.51 14.24
N ALA A 240 8.56 -9.34 14.35
CA ALA A 240 7.11 -9.26 14.58
C ALA A 240 6.31 -9.92 13.44
N LEU A 241 6.77 -9.79 12.20
CA LEU A 241 6.15 -10.43 11.04
C LEU A 241 6.40 -11.94 11.01
N VAL A 242 7.63 -12.39 11.28
CA VAL A 242 7.94 -13.84 11.40
C VAL A 242 7.12 -14.49 12.51
N GLU A 243 7.03 -13.85 13.68
CA GLU A 243 6.25 -14.34 14.82
C GLU A 243 4.80 -14.64 14.40
N VAL A 244 4.19 -13.68 13.71
CA VAL A 244 2.78 -13.72 13.32
C VAL A 244 2.55 -14.64 12.10
N TRP A 245 3.50 -14.73 11.17
CA TRP A 245 3.48 -15.71 10.09
C TRP A 245 3.52 -17.14 10.64
N LEU A 246 4.41 -17.41 11.60
CA LEU A 246 4.49 -18.71 12.28
C LEU A 246 3.21 -19.06 13.02
N LEU A 247 2.47 -18.06 13.52
CA LEU A 247 1.16 -18.28 14.14
C LEU A 247 0.15 -18.85 13.15
N SER A 248 0.10 -18.32 11.91
CA SER A 248 -0.72 -18.88 10.83
C SER A 248 -0.31 -20.31 10.50
N ARG A 249 1.01 -20.55 10.36
CA ARG A 249 1.55 -21.89 10.06
C ARG A 249 1.27 -22.91 11.17
N ALA A 250 1.27 -22.47 12.43
CA ALA A 250 0.98 -23.35 13.56
C ALA A 250 -0.45 -23.92 13.51
N VAL A 251 -1.42 -23.10 13.10
CA VAL A 251 -2.82 -23.51 12.95
C VAL A 251 -3.00 -24.50 11.80
N GLU A 252 -2.22 -24.36 10.73
CA GLU A 252 -2.19 -25.33 9.63
C GLU A 252 -1.53 -26.64 10.06
N TYR A 253 -0.37 -26.55 10.71
CA TYR A 253 0.44 -27.70 11.12
C TYR A 253 -0.33 -28.72 11.96
N VAL A 254 -1.12 -28.23 12.94
CA VAL A 254 -1.91 -29.13 13.82
C VAL A 254 -3.00 -29.90 13.07
N LYS A 255 -3.45 -29.41 11.91
CA LYS A 255 -4.45 -30.07 11.06
C LYS A 255 -3.83 -31.13 10.15
N LEU A 256 -2.51 -31.17 10.02
CA LEU A 256 -1.82 -32.08 9.12
C LEU A 256 -1.75 -33.51 9.69
N PRO A 257 -1.97 -34.54 8.85
CA PRO A 257 -1.66 -35.92 9.17
C PRO A 257 -0.16 -36.11 9.51
N PRO A 258 0.21 -37.07 10.37
CA PRO A 258 1.60 -37.27 10.80
C PRO A 258 2.62 -37.39 9.65
N GLY A 259 2.27 -38.08 8.56
CA GLY A 259 3.15 -38.25 7.40
C GLY A 259 3.41 -36.99 6.58
N GLN A 260 2.65 -35.90 6.79
CA GLN A 260 2.82 -34.62 6.09
C GLN A 260 3.53 -33.55 6.92
N ARG A 261 3.77 -33.83 8.21
CA ARG A 261 4.32 -32.83 9.15
C ARG A 261 5.77 -32.48 8.88
N GLU A 262 6.63 -33.48 8.67
CA GLU A 262 8.05 -33.24 8.38
C GLU A 262 8.29 -32.53 7.04
N PRO A 263 7.65 -32.92 5.92
CA PRO A 263 7.71 -32.16 4.67
C PRO A 263 7.21 -30.72 4.80
N TYR A 264 6.18 -30.50 5.63
CA TYR A 264 5.67 -29.15 5.88
C TYR A 264 6.69 -28.28 6.63
N LEU A 265 7.35 -28.82 7.67
CA LEU A 265 8.42 -28.12 8.39
C LEU A 265 9.59 -27.77 7.47
N ASP A 266 10.00 -28.72 6.61
CA ASP A 266 11.05 -28.51 5.60
C ASP A 266 10.69 -27.34 4.66
N ALA A 267 9.44 -27.31 4.17
CA ALA A 267 8.95 -26.21 3.33
C ALA A 267 8.90 -24.86 4.07
N GLN A 268 8.47 -24.82 5.34
CA GLN A 268 8.43 -23.58 6.11
C GLN A 268 9.82 -23.02 6.40
N VAL A 269 10.78 -23.89 6.78
CA VAL A 269 12.18 -23.49 6.96
C VAL A 269 12.77 -23.00 5.64
N GLY A 270 12.52 -23.72 4.54
CA GLY A 270 12.94 -23.31 3.20
C GLY A 270 12.41 -21.92 2.82
N THR A 271 11.15 -21.63 3.16
CA THR A 271 10.52 -20.32 2.92
C THR A 271 11.19 -19.20 3.71
N VAL A 272 11.44 -19.39 5.01
CA VAL A 272 12.12 -18.37 5.83
C VAL A 272 13.56 -18.14 5.36
N MET A 273 14.25 -19.21 4.93
CA MET A 273 15.60 -19.11 4.40
C MET A 273 15.64 -18.41 3.03
N SER A 274 14.64 -18.62 2.17
CA SER A 274 14.57 -17.96 0.86
C SER A 274 14.30 -16.45 0.96
N TRP A 275 13.82 -15.97 2.11
CA TRP A 275 13.67 -14.53 2.34
C TRP A 275 15.01 -13.80 2.50
N GLU A 276 16.12 -14.54 2.74
CA GLU A 276 17.46 -13.96 2.89
C GLU A 276 17.46 -12.76 3.87
N LEU A 277 16.78 -12.93 5.02
CA LEU A 277 16.63 -11.89 6.04
C LEU A 277 17.98 -11.34 6.51
N ASP A 278 19.06 -12.12 6.38
CA ASP A 278 20.41 -11.65 6.64
C ASP A 278 20.85 -10.55 5.69
N LYS A 279 20.54 -10.64 4.39
CA LYS A 279 20.84 -9.57 3.43
C LYS A 279 19.96 -8.33 3.65
N VAL A 280 18.70 -8.53 4.02
CA VAL A 280 17.77 -7.43 4.29
C VAL A 280 18.12 -6.69 5.59
N LEU A 281 18.54 -7.41 6.63
CA LEU A 281 18.81 -6.86 7.95
C LEU A 281 20.27 -6.43 8.17
N LEU A 282 21.21 -6.90 7.35
CA LEU A 282 22.64 -6.59 7.43
C LEU A 282 23.11 -5.85 6.16
N GLN A 283 22.53 -4.68 5.90
CA GLN A 283 22.83 -3.86 4.71
C GLN A 283 24.29 -3.37 4.66
N ASP A 284 25.02 -3.37 5.79
CA ASP A 284 26.34 -2.75 5.91
C ASP A 284 27.50 -3.49 5.23
N ASN A 285 27.32 -4.70 4.69
CA ASN A 285 28.29 -5.34 3.78
C ASN A 285 27.71 -6.64 3.19
N PRO A 286 27.08 -6.60 2.00
CA PRO A 286 26.63 -7.81 1.31
C PRO A 286 27.79 -8.78 0.99
N SER A 287 29.03 -8.28 0.92
CA SER A 287 30.26 -9.08 0.76
C SER A 287 30.70 -9.83 2.03
N LYS A 288 30.09 -9.56 3.20
CA LYS A 288 30.32 -10.26 4.48
C LYS A 288 29.09 -11.03 4.98
N ALA A 289 28.04 -11.18 4.18
CA ALA A 289 26.99 -12.17 4.42
C ALA A 289 27.61 -13.57 4.36
N SER A 290 28.22 -13.96 5.46
CA SER A 290 28.84 -15.27 5.65
C SER A 290 27.79 -16.21 6.22
N THR A 291 27.94 -17.50 5.96
CA THR A 291 27.13 -18.56 6.57
C THR A 291 27.01 -18.42 8.09
N ALA A 292 28.03 -17.85 8.75
CA ALA A 292 28.00 -17.57 10.19
C ALA A 292 26.94 -16.53 10.60
N ASN A 293 26.68 -15.51 9.77
CA ASN A 293 25.67 -14.48 10.05
C ASN A 293 24.25 -15.04 9.89
N SER A 294 24.01 -15.84 8.84
CA SER A 294 22.73 -16.52 8.64
C SER A 294 22.45 -17.52 9.78
N ILE A 295 23.47 -18.25 10.24
CA ILE A 295 23.38 -19.13 11.43
C ILE A 295 23.09 -18.32 12.71
N ALA A 296 23.72 -17.17 12.91
CA ALA A 296 23.46 -16.31 14.07
C ALA A 296 22.02 -15.78 14.08
N GLN A 297 21.49 -15.39 12.92
CA GLN A 297 20.08 -14.98 12.79
C GLN A 297 19.12 -16.14 13.04
N LEU A 298 19.38 -17.32 12.47
CA LEU A 298 18.61 -18.53 12.76
C LEU A 298 18.63 -18.85 14.25
N THR A 299 19.78 -18.74 14.92
CA THR A 299 19.90 -18.97 16.36
C THR A 299 19.07 -17.96 17.15
N LYS A 300 19.07 -16.68 16.74
CA LYS A 300 18.24 -15.64 17.35
C LYS A 300 16.75 -15.91 17.15
N LEU A 301 16.33 -16.35 15.96
CA LEU A 301 14.95 -16.76 15.67
C LEU A 301 14.53 -17.96 16.53
N LEU A 302 15.33 -19.03 16.55
CA LEU A 302 15.08 -20.24 17.34
C LEU A 302 15.01 -19.94 18.86
N GLY A 303 15.83 -19.01 19.34
CA GLY A 303 15.82 -18.54 20.72
C GLY A 303 14.56 -17.75 21.09
N ASN A 304 13.93 -17.07 20.12
CA ASN A 304 12.68 -16.33 20.34
C ASN A 304 11.42 -17.21 20.27
N LEU A 305 11.48 -18.38 19.63
CA LEU A 305 10.32 -19.28 19.48
C LEU A 305 9.58 -19.59 20.79
N PRO A 306 10.24 -19.93 21.93
CA PRO A 306 9.54 -20.19 23.19
C PRO A 306 8.80 -18.96 23.70
N VAL A 307 9.43 -17.80 23.57
CA VAL A 307 8.88 -16.52 24.04
C VAL A 307 7.65 -16.13 23.21
N TRP A 308 7.69 -16.32 21.90
CA TRP A 308 6.54 -16.11 21.01
C TRP A 308 5.41 -17.10 21.29
N ALA A 309 5.76 -18.37 21.54
CA ALA A 309 4.79 -19.40 21.88
C ALA A 309 4.00 -19.04 23.16
N ASP A 310 4.66 -18.47 24.17
CA ASP A 310 3.98 -18.06 25.41
C ASP A 310 3.08 -16.83 25.23
N ARG A 311 3.46 -15.91 24.34
CA ARG A 311 2.68 -14.69 24.03
C ARG A 311 1.53 -14.94 23.06
N ALA A 312 1.53 -16.05 22.33
CA ALA A 312 0.50 -16.38 21.35
C ALA A 312 -0.92 -16.31 21.95
N PRO A 313 -1.93 -15.86 21.17
CA PRO A 313 -3.32 -15.82 21.61
C PRO A 313 -3.81 -17.17 22.13
N LEU A 314 -4.61 -17.17 23.19
CA LEU A 314 -5.09 -18.39 23.86
C LEU A 314 -5.66 -19.47 22.91
N PRO A 315 -6.46 -19.13 21.87
CA PRO A 315 -6.99 -20.15 20.95
C PRO A 315 -5.92 -20.88 20.12
N HIS A 316 -4.74 -20.29 19.97
CA HIS A 316 -3.68 -20.78 19.09
C HIS A 316 -2.39 -21.16 19.83
N ARG A 317 -2.28 -20.84 21.13
CA ARG A 317 -1.08 -21.05 21.94
C ARG A 317 -0.57 -22.48 21.91
N ALA A 318 -1.45 -23.46 22.10
CA ALA A 318 -1.05 -24.88 22.09
C ALA A 318 -0.52 -25.32 20.72
N ALA A 319 -1.13 -24.84 19.64
CA ALA A 319 -0.67 -25.10 18.28
C ALA A 319 0.71 -24.48 18.02
N TYR A 320 0.92 -23.24 18.48
CA TYR A 320 2.19 -22.55 18.37
C TYR A 320 3.29 -23.25 19.17
N GLN A 321 3.03 -23.60 20.43
CA GLN A 321 3.98 -24.32 21.29
C GLN A 321 4.41 -25.64 20.64
N LEU A 322 3.47 -26.36 20.04
CA LEU A 322 3.79 -27.59 19.31
C LEU A 322 4.68 -27.29 18.09
N LEU A 323 4.31 -26.35 17.22
CA LEU A 323 5.11 -26.01 16.04
C LEU A 323 6.51 -25.52 16.44
N ALA A 324 6.62 -24.63 17.42
CA ALA A 324 7.88 -24.09 17.93
C ALA A 324 8.82 -25.21 18.42
N ARG A 325 8.29 -26.17 19.18
CA ARG A 325 9.05 -27.33 19.65
C ARG A 325 9.53 -28.19 18.49
N GLU A 326 8.66 -28.48 17.54
CA GLU A 326 9.00 -29.33 16.38
C GLU A 326 10.02 -28.63 15.46
N LEU A 327 9.91 -27.32 15.25
CA LEU A 327 10.91 -26.52 14.53
C LEU A 327 12.27 -26.53 15.23
N GLN A 328 12.31 -26.40 16.55
CA GLN A 328 13.57 -26.50 17.31
C GLN A 328 14.20 -27.88 17.13
N VAL A 329 13.45 -28.96 17.34
CA VAL A 329 13.94 -30.33 17.17
C VAL A 329 14.42 -30.57 15.74
N TYR A 330 13.66 -30.11 14.75
CA TYR A 330 14.02 -30.23 13.34
C TYR A 330 15.30 -29.45 13.00
N ALA A 331 15.42 -28.20 13.47
CA ALA A 331 16.62 -27.40 13.27
C ALA A 331 17.85 -28.04 13.91
N PHE A 332 17.75 -28.55 15.15
CA PHE A 332 18.84 -29.30 15.78
C PHE A 332 19.23 -30.54 14.98
N LYS A 333 18.26 -31.32 14.47
CA LYS A 333 18.55 -32.50 13.64
C LYS A 333 19.29 -32.13 12.34
N LYS A 334 18.88 -31.05 11.67
CA LYS A 334 19.52 -30.60 10.42
C LYS A 334 20.90 -29.99 10.66
N LEU A 335 21.08 -29.22 11.73
CA LEU A 335 22.39 -28.63 12.10
C LEU A 335 23.40 -29.69 12.57
N LEU A 336 22.95 -30.82 13.11
CA LEU A 336 23.83 -31.94 13.51
C LEU A 336 24.17 -32.91 12.36
N ASN A 337 23.45 -32.83 11.24
CA ASN A 337 23.68 -33.65 10.04
C ASN A 337 24.40 -32.87 8.91
N LEU A 338 24.75 -31.61 9.16
CA LEU A 338 25.74 -30.82 8.43
C LEU A 338 27.08 -30.95 9.14
#